data_AF-D3D2X1-F1
#
_entry.id   AF-D3D2X1-F1
#
_cell.length_a   1.000
_cell.length_b   1.000
_cell.length_c   1.000
_cell.angle_alpha   90.00
_cell.angle_beta   90.00
_cell.angle_gamma   90.00
#
_symmetry.space_group_name_H-M   'P 1'
#
loop_
_entity.id
_entity.type
_entity.pdbx_description
1 polymer ?
#
loop_
_entity_poly.entity_id
_entity_poly.type
_entity_poly.pdbx_seq_one_letter_code
_entity_poly.pdbx_strand_id
1 'polypeptide(L)'
;MAGRPDRLTEAEVIELARVLHHLGDAIQVLDEAGADRSRLPHWQGRGSLEFWREINILLGAGFLADGRQRILTAAARRFPVNEVFGSGEDPPPPTEGGSATDYGPMGVLSTALVREFVLAKFPPVQRWNDTDSLVNVVTGMLLPGETPFDVGNGVFGRSAPGSGVILLTDRGITIADRTWGGALEQVVRFDWPLVTEVRLHHRRRIGIAVSDVDLAAGGSRILFRGMLRAPAVRMEDQILRRISRDGRTSRS
;
A
#
# COMPACT_ATOMS: atom_id res chain seq x y z
N MET A 1 -35.52 16.60 12.69
CA MET A 1 -34.99 17.62 11.77
C MET A 1 -34.53 16.90 10.50
N ALA A 2 -35.24 17.08 9.38
CA ALA A 2 -34.89 16.45 8.11
C ALA A 2 -33.50 16.94 7.65
N GLY A 3 -32.58 16.01 7.38
CA GLY A 3 -31.23 16.33 6.91
C GLY A 3 -31.28 17.13 5.61
N ARG A 4 -30.39 18.13 5.47
CA ARG A 4 -30.21 18.83 4.19
C ARG A 4 -29.97 17.79 3.09
N PRO A 5 -30.72 17.84 1.97
CA PRO A 5 -30.68 16.79 0.93
C PRO A 5 -29.29 16.58 0.31
N ASP A 6 -28.39 17.55 0.46
CA ASP A 6 -27.04 17.53 -0.10
C ASP A 6 -25.97 16.84 0.78
N ARG A 7 -26.30 16.44 2.02
CA ARG A 7 -25.34 15.80 2.95
C ARG A 7 -25.37 14.28 2.86
N LEU A 8 -24.20 13.66 2.95
CA LEU A 8 -24.05 12.22 3.10
C LEU A 8 -24.56 11.76 4.48
N THR A 9 -25.16 10.57 4.53
CA THR A 9 -25.46 9.90 5.81
C THR A 9 -24.15 9.40 6.45
N GLU A 10 -24.17 9.09 7.75
CA GLU A 10 -22.97 8.57 8.41
C GLU A 10 -22.58 7.19 7.85
N ALA A 11 -23.55 6.35 7.47
CA ALA A 11 -23.32 5.08 6.80
C ALA A 11 -22.62 5.28 5.44
N GLU A 12 -23.05 6.26 4.64
CA GLU A 12 -22.42 6.61 3.37
C GLU A 12 -21.00 7.16 3.57
N VAL A 13 -20.77 7.99 4.60
CA VAL A 13 -19.43 8.52 4.93
C VAL A 13 -18.49 7.40 5.34
N ILE A 14 -18.94 6.47 6.18
CA ILE A 14 -18.16 5.30 6.60
C ILE A 14 -17.84 4.44 5.40
N GLU A 15 -18.82 4.19 4.52
CA GLU A 15 -18.62 3.33 3.38
C GLU A 15 -17.71 3.96 2.32
N LEU A 16 -17.88 5.25 2.03
CA LEU A 16 -16.95 6.02 1.20
C LEU A 16 -15.55 6.00 1.81
N ALA A 17 -15.42 6.15 3.13
CA ALA A 17 -14.14 6.07 3.81
C ALA A 17 -13.50 4.68 3.80
N ARG A 18 -14.31 3.63 3.68
CA ARG A 18 -13.87 2.23 3.60
C ARG A 18 -13.37 1.89 2.19
N VAL A 19 -14.16 2.19 1.17
CA VAL A 19 -13.85 1.80 -0.22
C VAL A 19 -13.02 2.85 -0.98
N LEU A 20 -13.12 4.13 -0.60
CA LEU A 20 -12.30 5.23 -1.10
C LEU A 20 -11.39 5.74 0.03
N HIS A 21 -10.65 4.81 0.64
CA HIS A 21 -9.74 5.09 1.75
C HIS A 21 -8.40 5.72 1.31
N HIS A 22 -8.18 5.84 0.00
CA HIS A 22 -7.03 6.50 -0.59
C HIS A 22 -7.41 7.87 -1.19
N LEU A 23 -6.56 8.87 -0.95
CA LEU A 23 -6.75 10.24 -1.42
C LEU A 23 -7.00 10.35 -2.93
N GLY A 24 -6.26 9.57 -3.73
CA GLY A 24 -6.36 9.62 -5.19
C GLY A 24 -7.76 9.22 -5.67
N ASP A 25 -8.26 8.08 -5.20
CA ASP A 25 -9.56 7.54 -5.58
C ASP A 25 -10.69 8.45 -5.09
N ALA A 26 -10.56 8.96 -3.86
CA ALA A 26 -11.51 9.92 -3.31
C ALA A 26 -11.52 11.23 -4.11
N ILE A 27 -10.35 11.79 -4.46
CA ILE A 27 -10.26 12.97 -5.34
C ILE A 27 -10.90 12.66 -6.70
N GLN A 28 -10.65 11.48 -7.28
CA GLN A 28 -11.16 11.15 -8.62
C GLN A 28 -12.69 11.00 -8.61
N VAL A 29 -13.27 10.39 -7.58
CA VAL A 29 -14.72 10.34 -7.38
C VAL A 29 -15.30 11.74 -7.18
N LEU A 30 -14.63 12.60 -6.40
CA LEU A 30 -15.06 13.97 -6.18
C LEU A 30 -14.99 14.80 -7.46
N ASP A 31 -13.93 14.65 -8.26
CA ASP A 31 -13.72 15.32 -9.54
C ASP A 31 -14.79 14.90 -10.56
N GLU A 32 -15.12 13.62 -10.65
CA GLU A 32 -16.22 13.10 -11.48
C GLU A 32 -17.60 13.54 -10.98
N ALA A 33 -17.74 13.71 -9.67
CA ALA A 33 -18.91 14.36 -9.08
C ALA A 33 -18.95 15.87 -9.35
N GLY A 34 -17.91 16.45 -9.97
CA GLY A 34 -17.82 17.86 -10.34
C GLY A 34 -17.34 18.78 -9.22
N ALA A 35 -16.65 18.24 -8.22
CA ALA A 35 -16.03 18.99 -7.15
C ALA A 35 -14.79 19.75 -7.65
N ASP A 36 -14.66 21.02 -7.27
CA ASP A 36 -13.46 21.79 -7.58
C ASP A 36 -12.28 21.34 -6.70
N ARG A 37 -11.23 20.82 -7.34
CA ARG A 37 -10.02 20.32 -6.67
C ARG A 37 -9.35 21.37 -5.78
N SER A 38 -9.44 22.66 -6.12
CA SER A 38 -8.83 23.74 -5.34
C SER A 38 -9.52 23.99 -4.00
N ARG A 39 -10.75 23.47 -3.83
CA ARG A 39 -11.60 23.64 -2.66
C ARG A 39 -11.70 22.37 -1.80
N LEU A 40 -10.99 21.31 -2.18
CA LEU A 40 -10.93 20.06 -1.42
C LEU A 40 -10.06 20.23 -0.16
N PRO A 41 -10.43 19.56 0.95
CA PRO A 41 -9.63 19.58 2.17
C PRO A 41 -8.27 18.88 1.97
N HIS A 42 -7.27 19.33 2.73
CA HIS A 42 -5.93 18.75 2.71
C HIS A 42 -5.91 17.42 3.49
N TRP A 43 -5.49 16.34 2.85
CA TRP A 43 -5.47 14.98 3.44
C TRP A 43 -4.19 14.68 4.24
N GLN A 44 -3.21 15.58 4.32
CA GLN A 44 -1.91 15.28 4.95
C GLN A 44 -2.03 14.94 6.44
N GLY A 45 -2.01 13.64 6.76
CA GLY A 45 -2.00 13.10 8.13
C GLY A 45 -3.36 12.74 8.72
N ARG A 46 -4.47 12.91 7.97
CA ARG A 46 -5.83 12.56 8.43
C ARG A 46 -6.29 11.23 7.84
N GLY A 47 -7.06 10.46 8.60
CA GLY A 47 -7.63 9.19 8.16
C GLY A 47 -8.71 9.40 7.09
N SER A 48 -8.98 8.41 6.25
CA SER A 48 -10.00 8.50 5.19
C SER A 48 -11.38 8.89 5.73
N LEU A 49 -11.74 8.38 6.90
CA LEU A 49 -12.99 8.72 7.58
C LEU A 49 -13.09 10.20 7.94
N GLU A 50 -11.99 10.78 8.38
CA GLU A 50 -11.94 12.21 8.74
C GLU A 50 -12.04 13.08 7.49
N PHE A 51 -11.38 12.68 6.40
CA PHE A 51 -11.53 13.35 5.10
C PHE A 51 -12.98 13.33 4.60
N TRP A 52 -13.65 12.17 4.59
CA TRP A 52 -15.03 12.08 4.11
C TRP A 52 -16.02 12.81 5.03
N ARG A 53 -15.74 12.89 6.34
CA ARG A 53 -16.48 13.77 7.26
C ARG A 53 -16.30 15.25 6.92
N GLU A 54 -15.09 15.69 6.60
CA GLU A 54 -14.84 17.06 6.16
C GLU A 54 -15.54 17.38 4.83
N ILE A 55 -15.51 16.46 3.87
CA ILE A 55 -16.31 16.56 2.64
C ILE A 55 -17.81 16.70 2.99
N ASN A 56 -18.34 15.89 3.91
CA ASN A 56 -19.75 15.97 4.31
C ASN A 56 -20.11 17.28 5.03
N ILE A 57 -19.16 17.90 5.73
CA ILE A 57 -19.31 19.26 6.29
C ILE A 57 -19.38 20.28 5.15
N LEU A 58 -18.48 20.19 4.17
CA LEU A 58 -18.44 21.09 3.01
C LEU A 58 -19.72 20.99 2.15
N LEU A 59 -20.23 19.77 1.94
CA LEU A 59 -21.52 19.54 1.29
C LEU A 59 -22.66 20.26 2.02
N GLY A 60 -22.68 20.16 3.35
CA GLY A 60 -23.64 20.89 4.18
C GLY A 60 -23.54 22.41 4.07
N ALA A 61 -22.38 22.93 3.64
CA ALA A 61 -22.12 24.34 3.37
C ALA A 61 -22.35 24.76 1.90
N GLY A 62 -22.87 23.86 1.04
CA GLY A 62 -23.16 24.15 -0.36
C GLY A 62 -21.93 24.15 -1.26
N PHE A 63 -20.88 23.41 -0.87
CA PHE A 63 -19.67 23.24 -1.68
C PHE A 63 -19.97 22.69 -3.08
N LEU A 64 -20.91 21.76 -3.16
CA LEU A 64 -21.32 21.09 -4.39
C LEU A 64 -22.84 20.92 -4.39
N ALA A 65 -23.51 21.50 -5.38
CA ALA A 65 -24.95 21.33 -5.58
C ALA A 65 -25.27 19.86 -5.90
N ASP A 66 -26.33 19.33 -5.28
CA ASP A 66 -26.74 17.92 -5.35
C ASP A 66 -25.60 16.96 -4.95
N GLY A 67 -24.71 17.42 -4.07
CA GLY A 67 -23.39 16.81 -3.89
C GLY A 67 -23.45 15.37 -3.39
N ARG A 68 -24.36 15.03 -2.46
CA ARG A 68 -24.63 13.65 -2.05
C ARG A 68 -24.93 12.75 -3.25
N GLN A 69 -25.93 13.11 -4.07
CA GLN A 69 -26.35 12.30 -5.21
C GLN A 69 -25.23 12.14 -6.23
N ARG A 70 -24.50 13.21 -6.53
CA ARG A 70 -23.40 13.20 -7.51
C ARG A 70 -22.23 12.34 -7.05
N ILE A 71 -21.85 12.43 -5.77
CA ILE A 71 -20.79 11.62 -5.18
C ILE A 71 -21.17 10.14 -5.17
N LEU A 72 -22.38 9.80 -4.70
CA LEU A 72 -22.84 8.40 -4.67
C LEU A 72 -22.98 7.82 -6.08
N THR A 73 -23.45 8.60 -7.05
CA THR A 73 -23.50 8.16 -8.46
C THR A 73 -22.11 7.89 -9.02
N ALA A 74 -21.13 8.76 -8.75
CA ALA A 74 -19.74 8.56 -9.17
C ALA A 74 -19.11 7.35 -8.46
N ALA A 75 -19.41 7.13 -7.18
CA ALA A 75 -18.97 5.97 -6.42
C ALA A 75 -19.61 4.67 -6.94
N ALA A 76 -20.91 4.66 -7.24
CA ALA A 76 -21.65 3.50 -7.76
C ALA A 76 -21.14 3.05 -9.13
N ARG A 77 -20.69 3.99 -10.00
CA ARG A 77 -20.04 3.64 -11.27
C ARG A 77 -18.74 2.86 -11.07
N ARG A 78 -18.00 3.14 -10.00
CA ARG A 78 -16.76 2.43 -9.64
C ARG A 78 -17.02 1.14 -8.87
N PHE A 79 -18.05 1.12 -8.03
CA PHE A 79 -18.40 0.01 -7.16
C PHE A 79 -19.86 -0.42 -7.38
N PRO A 80 -20.19 -1.04 -8.53
CA PRO A 80 -21.57 -1.32 -8.92
C PRO A 80 -22.27 -2.37 -8.04
N VAL A 81 -21.52 -3.16 -7.28
CA VAL A 81 -22.04 -4.17 -6.34
C VAL A 81 -22.17 -3.61 -4.91
N ASN A 82 -21.79 -2.35 -4.68
CA ASN A 82 -21.87 -1.74 -3.36
C ASN A 82 -23.28 -1.23 -3.08
N GLU A 83 -23.99 -1.95 -2.21
CA GLU A 83 -25.40 -1.70 -1.89
C GLU A 83 -25.65 -0.31 -1.27
N VAL A 84 -24.67 0.23 -0.54
CA VAL A 84 -24.76 1.56 0.10
C VAL A 84 -24.74 2.69 -0.93
N PHE A 85 -24.11 2.47 -2.08
CA PHE A 85 -24.09 3.45 -3.18
C PHE A 85 -25.24 3.26 -4.16
N GLY A 86 -25.88 2.09 -4.13
CA GLY A 86 -26.93 1.68 -5.07
C GLY A 86 -28.36 2.00 -4.63
N SER A 87 -28.63 2.15 -3.33
CA SER A 87 -29.99 2.33 -2.83
C SER A 87 -30.00 3.27 -1.62
N GLY A 88 -30.72 4.38 -1.71
CA GLY A 88 -30.88 5.34 -0.62
C GLY A 88 -31.78 4.85 0.53
N GLU A 89 -31.49 3.69 1.10
CA GLU A 89 -32.22 3.16 2.26
C GLU A 89 -31.27 2.49 3.27
N ASP A 90 -31.45 2.80 4.55
CA ASP A 90 -30.53 2.49 5.67
C ASP A 90 -30.24 0.98 5.83
N PRO A 91 -28.97 0.55 5.96
CA PRO A 91 -28.64 -0.84 6.25
C PRO A 91 -28.74 -1.19 7.76
N PRO A 92 -29.16 -2.42 8.12
CA PRO A 92 -29.26 -2.90 9.50
C PRO A 92 -27.88 -3.25 10.11
N PRO A 93 -27.76 -3.37 11.46
CA PRO A 93 -26.48 -3.55 12.12
C PRO A 93 -25.82 -4.92 11.82
N PRO A 94 -24.48 -4.99 11.86
CA PRO A 94 -23.74 -6.20 11.48
C PRO A 94 -23.93 -7.30 12.52
N THR A 95 -24.38 -8.46 12.04
CA THR A 95 -24.43 -9.69 12.82
C THR A 95 -23.10 -10.42 12.68
N GLU A 96 -22.46 -10.74 13.80
CA GLU A 96 -21.29 -11.62 13.90
C GLU A 96 -21.66 -13.03 13.41
N GLY A 97 -20.84 -13.62 12.53
CA GLY A 97 -21.01 -14.99 12.06
C GLY A 97 -19.94 -15.37 11.04
N GLY A 98 -18.95 -16.15 11.47
CA GLY A 98 -17.73 -16.40 10.73
C GLY A 98 -17.84 -17.35 9.53
N SER A 99 -16.74 -17.40 8.77
CA SER A 99 -16.14 -18.65 8.30
C SER A 99 -14.70 -18.38 7.88
N ALA A 100 -13.76 -18.79 8.72
CA ALA A 100 -12.37 -18.97 8.36
C ALA A 100 -12.25 -20.36 7.72
N THR A 101 -12.20 -20.42 6.40
CA THR A 101 -11.77 -21.63 5.71
C THR A 101 -10.26 -21.74 5.80
N ASP A 102 -9.83 -22.60 6.72
CA ASP A 102 -8.91 -23.72 6.49
C ASP A 102 -7.84 -23.56 5.38
N TYR A 103 -6.58 -23.43 5.79
CA TYR A 103 -5.41 -23.79 4.98
C TYR A 103 -4.48 -24.66 5.83
N GLY A 104 -4.65 -25.98 5.70
CA GLY A 104 -3.66 -26.99 6.07
C GLY A 104 -2.53 -27.16 5.02
N PRO A 105 -1.60 -28.12 5.20
CA PRO A 105 -0.22 -27.82 5.61
C PRO A 105 0.86 -28.03 4.52
N MET A 106 2.09 -27.60 4.86
CA MET A 106 3.42 -27.79 4.22
C MET A 106 3.92 -26.68 3.30
N GLY A 107 4.83 -25.86 3.85
CA GLY A 107 5.81 -25.06 3.10
C GLY A 107 5.58 -23.56 3.07
N VAL A 108 4.38 -23.05 3.34
CA VAL A 108 4.12 -21.61 3.33
C VAL A 108 4.29 -21.05 4.74
N LEU A 109 5.10 -19.99 4.90
CA LEU A 109 5.14 -19.23 6.16
C LEU A 109 3.71 -18.79 6.49
N SER A 110 3.24 -19.08 7.71
CA SER A 110 1.89 -18.73 8.09
C SER A 110 1.68 -17.22 8.00
N THR A 111 0.47 -16.79 7.64
CA THR A 111 0.10 -15.37 7.58
C THR A 111 0.41 -14.63 8.88
N ALA A 112 0.29 -15.32 10.02
CA ALA A 112 0.65 -14.78 11.33
C ALA A 112 2.15 -14.47 11.45
N LEU A 113 3.02 -15.36 10.98
CA LEU A 113 4.47 -15.14 10.97
C LEU A 113 4.87 -14.02 10.01
N VAL A 114 4.24 -13.96 8.83
CA VAL A 114 4.48 -12.85 7.88
C VAL A 114 4.03 -11.52 8.47
N ARG A 115 2.89 -11.49 9.18
CA ARG A 115 2.41 -10.31 9.89
C ARG A 115 3.38 -9.86 10.98
N GLU A 116 3.84 -10.77 11.82
CA GLU A 116 4.84 -10.47 12.85
C GLU A 116 6.12 -9.88 12.23
N PHE A 117 6.60 -10.51 11.15
CA PHE A 117 7.74 -10.02 10.38
C PHE A 117 7.54 -8.59 9.85
N VAL A 118 6.39 -8.33 9.19
CA VAL A 118 6.04 -7.01 8.65
C VAL A 118 6.02 -5.97 9.76
N LEU A 119 5.35 -6.26 10.88
CA LEU A 119 5.28 -5.36 12.02
C LEU A 119 6.66 -5.09 12.63
N ALA A 120 7.52 -6.10 12.73
CA ALA A 120 8.86 -5.94 13.28
C ALA A 120 9.79 -5.11 12.38
N LYS A 121 9.69 -5.26 11.05
CA LYS A 121 10.65 -4.71 10.10
C LYS A 121 10.21 -3.40 9.44
N PHE A 122 8.91 -3.18 9.26
CA PHE A 122 8.39 -1.90 8.80
C PHE A 122 8.20 -0.95 10.00
N PRO A 123 8.98 0.14 10.10
CA PRO A 123 8.69 1.18 11.09
C PRO A 123 7.29 1.76 10.82
N PRO A 124 6.57 2.24 11.85
CA PRO A 124 5.17 2.70 11.70
C PRO A 124 4.95 3.68 10.55
N VAL A 125 5.92 4.58 10.33
CA VAL A 125 5.91 5.58 9.23
C VAL A 125 6.05 4.99 7.82
N GLN A 126 6.44 3.72 7.69
CA GLN A 126 6.50 2.98 6.42
C GLN A 126 5.47 1.87 6.34
N ARG A 127 4.76 1.57 7.43
CA ARG A 127 3.62 0.65 7.40
C ARG A 127 2.54 1.27 6.56
N TRP A 128 1.88 0.43 5.79
CA TRP A 128 0.68 0.85 5.11
C TRP A 128 -0.41 1.07 6.14
N ASN A 129 -1.33 1.99 5.84
CA ASN A 129 -2.52 2.20 6.68
C ASN A 129 -3.33 0.90 6.79
N ASP A 130 -3.27 0.06 5.75
CA ASP A 130 -3.73 -1.32 5.78
C ASP A 130 -2.53 -2.27 5.92
N THR A 131 -2.31 -2.73 7.15
CA THR A 131 -1.27 -3.72 7.44
C THR A 131 -1.58 -5.07 6.78
N ASP A 132 -2.84 -5.40 6.56
CA ASP A 132 -3.26 -6.69 5.98
C ASP A 132 -2.94 -6.74 4.50
N SER A 133 -3.18 -5.64 3.78
CA SER A 133 -2.72 -5.49 2.39
C SER A 133 -1.20 -5.62 2.28
N LEU A 134 -0.43 -5.02 3.21
CA LEU A 134 1.02 -5.15 3.21
C LEU A 134 1.46 -6.60 3.48
N VAL A 135 0.80 -7.28 4.42
CA VAL A 135 1.04 -8.70 4.71
C VAL A 135 0.70 -9.57 3.50
N ASN A 136 -0.41 -9.31 2.82
CA ASN A 136 -0.82 -10.04 1.61
C ASN A 136 0.18 -9.85 0.48
N VAL A 137 0.68 -8.62 0.28
CA VAL A 137 1.71 -8.32 -0.72
C VAL A 137 3.01 -9.05 -0.40
N VAL A 138 3.50 -8.96 0.84
CA VAL A 138 4.73 -9.68 1.24
C VAL A 138 4.54 -11.19 1.12
N THR A 139 3.36 -11.71 1.46
CA THR A 139 3.03 -13.13 1.30
C THR A 139 3.07 -13.53 -0.18
N GLY A 140 2.48 -12.74 -1.07
CA GLY A 140 2.48 -12.99 -2.52
C GLY A 140 3.87 -12.87 -3.18
N MET A 141 4.81 -12.20 -2.52
CA MET A 141 6.20 -12.14 -2.97
C MET A 141 6.98 -13.43 -2.66
N LEU A 142 6.61 -14.17 -1.62
CA LEU A 142 7.30 -15.37 -1.15
C LEU A 142 6.95 -16.62 -1.97
N LEU A 143 7.96 -17.41 -2.26
CA LEU A 143 7.83 -18.78 -2.78
C LEU A 143 7.63 -19.78 -1.64
N PRO A 144 7.08 -20.98 -1.93
CA PRO A 144 7.01 -22.06 -0.94
C PRO A 144 8.38 -22.41 -0.34
N GLY A 145 8.45 -22.38 0.98
CA GLY A 145 9.66 -22.64 1.79
C GLY A 145 10.63 -21.46 1.89
N GLU A 146 10.30 -20.30 1.32
CA GLU A 146 11.15 -19.11 1.37
C GLU A 146 10.95 -18.35 2.68
N THR A 147 12.05 -17.89 3.29
CA THR A 147 12.01 -17.17 4.56
C THR A 147 12.50 -15.73 4.38
N PRO A 148 11.66 -14.70 4.61
CA PRO A 148 12.08 -13.31 4.56
C PRO A 148 12.85 -12.94 5.82
N PHE A 149 13.81 -12.02 5.68
CA PHE A 149 14.58 -11.51 6.82
C PHE A 149 14.74 -9.98 6.84
N ASP A 150 14.46 -9.29 5.73
CA ASP A 150 14.32 -7.82 5.72
C ASP A 150 13.38 -7.35 4.60
N VAL A 151 12.78 -6.18 4.80
CA VAL A 151 11.77 -5.62 3.90
C VAL A 151 11.75 -4.09 3.95
N GLY A 152 11.48 -3.45 2.82
CA GLY A 152 11.54 -2.00 2.68
C GLY A 152 10.54 -1.45 1.66
N ASN A 153 10.07 -0.23 1.92
CA ASN A 153 9.18 0.52 1.02
C ASN A 153 9.99 1.55 0.21
N GLY A 154 9.65 1.73 -1.05
CA GLY A 154 10.18 2.77 -1.93
C GLY A 154 9.45 2.82 -3.26
N VAL A 155 10.19 2.99 -4.34
CA VAL A 155 9.66 3.09 -5.70
C VAL A 155 10.50 2.23 -6.62
N PHE A 156 9.83 1.40 -7.41
CA PHE A 156 10.44 0.64 -8.47
C PHE A 156 9.96 1.18 -9.83
N GLY A 157 10.85 1.25 -10.81
CA GLY A 157 10.50 1.71 -12.16
C GLY A 157 9.96 3.15 -12.24
N ARG A 158 8.85 3.32 -12.95
CA ARG A 158 8.17 4.61 -13.19
C ARG A 158 6.96 4.83 -12.28
N SER A 159 6.78 3.97 -11.29
CA SER A 159 5.53 3.89 -10.55
C SER A 159 5.42 4.93 -9.45
N ALA A 160 4.23 5.02 -8.87
CA ALA A 160 3.92 6.04 -7.89
C ALA A 160 4.87 5.95 -6.65
N PRO A 161 5.25 7.07 -6.04
CA PRO A 161 6.01 7.06 -4.80
C PRO A 161 5.37 6.15 -3.72
N GLY A 162 6.13 5.17 -3.22
CA GLY A 162 5.65 4.22 -2.20
C GLY A 162 4.87 3.03 -2.76
N SER A 163 4.90 2.80 -4.08
CA SER A 163 4.33 1.60 -4.71
C SER A 163 5.25 0.38 -4.62
N GLY A 164 6.56 0.61 -4.50
CA GLY A 164 7.57 -0.44 -4.53
C GLY A 164 7.79 -1.08 -3.16
N VAL A 165 7.88 -2.41 -3.14
CA VAL A 165 8.35 -3.20 -2.00
C VAL A 165 9.57 -3.99 -2.42
N ILE A 166 10.62 -3.97 -1.60
CA ILE A 166 11.77 -4.85 -1.75
C ILE A 166 11.85 -5.77 -0.53
N LEU A 167 12.06 -7.04 -0.78
CA LEU A 167 12.08 -8.13 0.19
C LEU A 167 13.38 -8.91 0.03
N LEU A 168 14.11 -9.10 1.13
CA LEU A 168 15.28 -9.97 1.19
C LEU A 168 14.90 -11.29 1.84
N THR A 169 15.27 -12.39 1.20
CA THR A 169 14.93 -13.75 1.62
C THR A 169 16.15 -14.64 1.63
N ASP A 170 16.03 -15.82 2.24
CA ASP A 170 17.08 -16.83 2.21
C ASP A 170 17.48 -17.26 0.78
N ARG A 171 16.56 -17.17 -0.19
CA ARG A 171 16.80 -17.47 -1.61
C ARG A 171 17.34 -16.32 -2.44
N GLY A 172 16.97 -15.08 -2.12
CA GLY A 172 17.39 -13.94 -2.94
C GLY A 172 16.77 -12.60 -2.58
N ILE A 173 16.60 -11.78 -3.61
CA ILE A 173 15.95 -10.47 -3.55
C ILE A 173 14.69 -10.53 -4.41
N THR A 174 13.55 -10.19 -3.83
CA THR A 174 12.30 -9.97 -4.56
C THR A 174 11.94 -8.50 -4.50
N ILE A 175 11.74 -7.87 -5.66
CA ILE A 175 11.27 -6.50 -5.79
C ILE A 175 9.92 -6.58 -6.47
N ALA A 176 8.94 -5.92 -5.88
CA ALA A 176 7.63 -5.84 -6.46
C ALA A 176 7.19 -4.39 -6.58
N ASP A 177 6.44 -4.13 -7.64
CA ASP A 177 5.60 -2.97 -7.79
C ASP A 177 4.14 -3.35 -7.56
N ARG A 178 3.36 -2.36 -7.18
CA ARG A 178 1.92 -2.54 -6.99
C ARG A 178 1.14 -1.57 -7.84
N THR A 179 0.01 -2.06 -8.36
CA THR A 179 -0.97 -1.21 -9.00
C THR A 179 -1.63 -0.30 -7.95
N TRP A 180 -2.28 0.76 -8.42
CA TRP A 180 -3.28 1.48 -7.65
C TRP A 180 -4.41 0.49 -7.27
N GLY A 181 -4.49 0.13 -5.99
CA GLY A 181 -5.38 -0.94 -5.48
C GLY A 181 -4.66 -2.05 -4.70
N GLY A 182 -3.33 -2.05 -4.64
CA GLY A 182 -2.56 -2.94 -3.77
C GLY A 182 -2.29 -4.34 -4.36
N ALA A 183 -2.74 -4.61 -5.58
CA ALA A 183 -2.35 -5.82 -6.31
C ALA A 183 -0.91 -5.70 -6.83
N LEU A 184 -0.21 -6.83 -6.92
CA LEU A 184 1.12 -6.88 -7.51
C LEU A 184 1.03 -6.61 -9.02
N GLU A 185 1.71 -5.57 -9.49
CA GLU A 185 1.77 -5.22 -10.92
C GLU A 185 2.94 -5.92 -11.60
N GLN A 186 4.10 -5.81 -10.98
CA GLN A 186 5.34 -6.38 -11.48
C GLN A 186 6.09 -7.01 -10.32
N VAL A 187 6.61 -8.21 -10.51
CA VAL A 187 7.48 -8.87 -9.55
C VAL A 187 8.75 -9.29 -10.26
N VAL A 188 9.89 -8.90 -9.70
CA VAL A 188 11.21 -9.23 -10.21
C VAL A 188 11.99 -9.93 -9.10
N ARG A 189 12.62 -11.05 -9.42
CA ARG A 189 13.34 -11.90 -8.47
C ARG A 189 14.77 -12.12 -8.93
N PHE A 190 15.70 -12.11 -7.98
CA PHE A 190 17.11 -12.39 -8.21
C PHE A 190 17.61 -13.36 -7.15
N ASP A 191 18.10 -14.51 -7.58
CA ASP A 191 18.80 -15.42 -6.70
C ASP A 191 20.13 -14.79 -6.25
N TRP A 192 20.58 -15.09 -5.03
CA TRP A 192 21.82 -14.52 -4.48
C TRP A 192 23.05 -14.61 -5.40
N PRO A 193 23.31 -15.73 -6.11
CA PRO A 193 24.45 -15.82 -7.02
C PRO A 193 24.41 -14.82 -8.18
N LEU A 194 23.23 -14.31 -8.54
CA LEU A 194 23.07 -13.32 -9.59
C LEU A 194 23.31 -11.90 -9.09
N VAL A 195 23.22 -11.64 -7.77
CA VAL A 195 23.43 -10.32 -7.16
C VAL A 195 24.93 -10.10 -6.97
N THR A 196 25.46 -9.08 -7.65
CA THR A 196 26.92 -8.83 -7.69
C THR A 196 27.33 -7.54 -7.02
N GLU A 197 26.40 -6.58 -6.91
CA GLU A 197 26.69 -5.27 -6.36
C GLU A 197 25.43 -4.64 -5.77
N VAL A 198 25.61 -3.88 -4.69
CA VAL A 198 24.63 -2.94 -4.14
C VAL A 198 25.33 -1.62 -3.83
N ARG A 199 24.68 -0.50 -4.11
CA ARG A 199 25.14 0.85 -3.73
C ARG A 199 23.97 1.68 -3.21
N LEU A 200 24.24 2.54 -2.24
CA LEU A 200 23.28 3.53 -1.77
C LEU A 200 23.56 4.94 -2.30
N HIS A 201 22.51 5.61 -2.75
CA HIS A 201 22.53 7.03 -3.07
C HIS A 201 21.67 7.80 -2.07
N HIS A 202 22.30 8.44 -1.10
CA HIS A 202 21.59 9.18 -0.06
C HIS A 202 21.00 10.48 -0.59
N ARG A 203 19.75 10.78 -0.19
CA ARG A 203 19.06 12.02 -0.52
C ARG A 203 18.30 12.55 0.70
N ARG A 204 18.06 13.87 0.73
CA ARG A 204 17.13 14.48 1.67
C ARG A 204 15.88 14.93 0.91
N ARG A 205 14.71 14.59 1.45
CA ARG A 205 13.41 15.02 0.91
C ARG A 205 12.57 15.55 2.07
N ILE A 206 12.28 16.85 2.07
CA ILE A 206 11.37 17.52 3.04
C ILE A 206 11.62 17.03 4.49
N GLY A 207 12.84 17.24 5.01
CA GLY A 207 13.20 16.86 6.38
C GLY A 207 13.39 15.35 6.65
N ILE A 208 13.10 14.47 5.68
CA ILE A 208 13.24 13.03 5.80
C ILE A 208 14.49 12.55 5.04
N ALA A 209 15.32 11.74 5.70
CA ALA A 209 16.47 11.11 5.09
C ALA A 209 16.05 9.83 4.35
N VAL A 210 16.25 9.83 3.03
CA VAL A 210 15.95 8.70 2.15
C VAL A 210 17.20 8.26 1.40
N SER A 211 17.15 7.09 0.78
CA SER A 211 18.21 6.55 -0.05
C SER A 211 17.60 5.80 -1.22
N ASP A 212 18.27 5.88 -2.35
CA ASP A 212 18.01 4.96 -3.45
C ASP A 212 18.98 3.80 -3.36
N VAL A 213 18.49 2.60 -3.61
CA VAL A 213 19.23 1.35 -3.65
C VAL A 213 19.47 1.02 -5.12
N ASP A 214 20.73 1.03 -5.54
CA ASP A 214 21.18 0.65 -6.87
C ASP A 214 21.79 -0.76 -6.82
N LEU A 215 21.16 -1.71 -7.51
CA LEU A 215 21.48 -3.14 -7.48
C LEU A 215 21.95 -3.60 -8.85
N ALA A 216 23.08 -4.30 -8.91
CA ALA A 216 23.49 -5.03 -10.12
C ALA A 216 23.21 -6.53 -9.92
N ALA A 217 22.31 -7.08 -10.75
CA ALA A 217 21.93 -8.47 -10.69
C ALA A 217 21.64 -9.07 -12.07
N GLY A 218 22.18 -10.25 -12.37
CA GLY A 218 21.89 -10.98 -13.62
C GLY A 218 22.21 -10.19 -14.89
N GLY A 219 23.26 -9.37 -14.88
CA GLY A 219 23.62 -8.47 -15.99
C GLY A 219 22.73 -7.23 -16.14
N SER A 220 21.73 -7.06 -15.28
CA SER A 220 20.86 -5.88 -15.24
C SER A 220 21.21 -4.98 -14.06
N ARG A 221 20.85 -3.69 -14.18
CA ARG A 221 20.99 -2.72 -13.10
C ARG A 221 19.62 -2.16 -12.72
N ILE A 222 19.29 -2.20 -11.44
CA ILE A 222 17.99 -1.86 -10.88
C ILE A 222 18.14 -0.73 -9.88
N LEU A 223 17.31 0.29 -10.05
CA LEU A 223 17.25 1.42 -9.14
C LEU A 223 15.93 1.41 -8.37
N PHE A 224 15.99 1.17 -7.07
CA PHE A 224 14.86 1.24 -6.14
C PHE A 224 14.96 2.54 -5.32
N ARG A 225 14.02 3.47 -5.51
CA ARG A 225 14.16 4.85 -5.04
C ARG A 225 13.41 5.14 -3.77
N GLY A 226 13.88 6.15 -3.04
CA GLY A 226 13.11 6.80 -1.97
C GLY A 226 12.84 5.95 -0.74
N MET A 227 13.66 4.92 -0.49
CA MET A 227 13.58 4.14 0.73
C MET A 227 14.03 4.99 1.92
N LEU A 228 13.44 4.84 3.10
CA LEU A 228 14.00 5.49 4.30
C LEU A 228 15.45 5.03 4.52
N ARG A 229 16.30 5.96 4.96
CA ARG A 229 17.74 5.72 5.07
C ARG A 229 18.09 4.54 5.99
N ALA A 230 17.42 4.41 7.12
CA ALA A 230 17.72 3.35 8.09
C ALA A 230 17.48 1.94 7.51
N PRO A 231 16.31 1.62 6.93
CA PRO A 231 16.11 0.37 6.17
C PRO A 231 17.12 0.18 5.04
N ALA A 232 17.42 1.21 4.26
CA ALA A 232 18.33 1.10 3.12
C ALA A 232 19.74 0.67 3.55
N VAL A 233 20.27 1.28 4.62
CA VAL A 233 21.59 0.92 5.19
C VAL A 233 21.60 -0.51 5.73
N ARG A 234 20.53 -0.95 6.41
CA ARG A 234 20.45 -2.34 6.90
C ARG A 234 20.43 -3.35 5.75
N MET A 235 19.69 -3.05 4.69
CA MET A 235 19.60 -3.93 3.52
C MET A 235 20.91 -4.02 2.77
N GLU A 236 21.60 -2.89 2.54
CA GLU A 236 22.93 -2.87 1.92
C GLU A 236 23.91 -3.77 2.67
N ASP A 237 24.00 -3.62 3.99
CA ASP A 237 24.87 -4.43 4.85
C ASP A 237 24.54 -5.94 4.78
N GLN A 238 23.26 -6.30 4.71
CA GLN A 238 22.85 -7.70 4.53
C GLN A 238 23.20 -8.26 3.15
N ILE A 239 23.00 -7.48 2.09
CA ILE A 239 23.33 -7.88 0.72
C ILE A 239 24.85 -8.06 0.57
N LEU A 240 25.66 -7.11 1.06
CA LEU A 240 27.12 -7.20 1.03
C LEU A 240 27.65 -8.43 1.78
N ARG A 241 27.05 -8.76 2.93
CA ARG A 241 27.38 -9.98 3.67
C ARG A 241 27.08 -11.26 2.88
N ARG A 242 25.98 -11.29 2.11
CA ARG A 242 25.62 -12.45 1.27
C ARG A 242 26.58 -12.61 0.09
N ILE A 243 26.82 -11.53 -0.65
CA ILE A 243 27.80 -11.50 -1.77
C ILE A 243 29.17 -12.03 -1.31
N SER A 244 29.63 -11.57 -0.14
CA SER A 244 30.93 -11.96 0.42
C SER A 244 31.02 -13.44 0.85
N ARG A 245 29.89 -14.08 1.18
CA ARG A 245 29.83 -15.51 1.54
C ARG A 245 29.89 -16.39 0.30
N ASP A 246 29.12 -16.04 -0.72
CA ASP A 246 29.03 -16.84 -1.95
C ASP A 246 30.29 -16.74 -2.83
N GLY A 247 31.01 -15.62 -2.73
CA GLY A 247 32.33 -15.47 -3.35
C GLY A 247 33.41 -16.38 -2.75
N ARG A 248 33.22 -16.93 -1.54
CA ARG A 248 34.15 -17.88 -0.92
C ARG A 248 33.87 -19.33 -1.29
N THR A 249 32.61 -19.68 -1.55
CA THR A 249 32.21 -21.04 -1.95
C THR A 249 32.56 -21.36 -3.40
N SER A 250 32.72 -20.35 -4.26
CA SER A 250 33.11 -20.55 -5.68
C SER A 250 34.63 -20.62 -5.92
N ARG A 251 35.46 -20.53 -4.86
CA ARG A 251 36.94 -20.59 -4.95
C ARG A 251 37.57 -21.78 -4.23
N SER A 252 36.75 -22.75 -3.77
CA SER A 252 37.20 -24.02 -3.21
C SER A 252 36.97 -25.13 -4.23
#